data_AF-A0A9W4XTT9-F1
#
_entry.id   AF-A0A9W4XTT9-F1
#
_cell.length_a   1.000
_cell.length_b   1.000
_cell.length_c   1.000
_cell.angle_alpha   90.00
_cell.angle_beta   90.00
_cell.angle_gamma   90.00
#
_symmetry.space_group_name_H-M   'P 1'
#
loop_
_entity.id
_entity.type
_entity.pdbx_description
1 polymer ?
#
loop_
_entity_poly.entity_id
_entity_poly.type
_entity_poly.pdbx_seq_one_letter_code
_entity_poly.pdbx_strand_id
1 'polypeptide(L)'
;MYLRSAFISLSALAVTARELPKDEEAGARLYDSGIKHMNNIALKEETFARQEAAGAYESSQYAEIADVVTCSNGTAEVGSDSFKCSNIDLLHFLPHSDLGSVRGFGSSSWGWTSADGREFVAIGQSDGAAFAEISTEGKLIYLGRLPHASVPSNWREIRSHNDFVIIGSEAQGHGIQIFDWKKLLDIDPAKPVTFDKIKDLVGYYDKLPSGRTHNVVTNPDGDYIYSVGAQPRTDACKMATYTMLSV
;
A
#
# COMPACT_ATOMS: atom_id res chain seq x y z
N MET A 1 20.36 25.97 67.61
CA MET A 1 21.35 24.89 67.42
C MET A 1 20.60 23.72 66.78
N TYR A 2 20.19 23.82 65.51
CA TYR A 2 20.92 23.46 64.28
C TYR A 2 21.40 22.00 64.18
N LEU A 3 20.86 21.33 63.15
CA LEU A 3 21.36 20.18 62.36
C LEU A 3 21.18 18.74 62.87
N ARG A 4 20.42 17.95 62.11
CA ARG A 4 20.91 16.86 61.21
C ARG A 4 19.76 16.32 60.34
N SER A 5 19.71 16.70 59.05
CA SER A 5 20.16 15.91 57.87
C SER A 5 19.02 15.01 57.32
N ALA A 6 18.23 15.42 56.32
CA ALA A 6 18.51 15.56 54.87
C ALA A 6 18.87 14.21 54.21
N PHE A 7 17.87 13.57 53.58
CA PHE A 7 17.62 13.54 52.13
C PHE A 7 18.24 12.32 51.43
N ILE A 8 17.38 11.36 51.08
CA ILE A 8 17.66 10.24 50.17
C ILE A 8 17.73 10.82 48.76
N SER A 9 18.91 10.79 48.13
CA SER A 9 19.06 11.19 46.72
C SER A 9 18.59 10.07 45.80
N LEU A 10 17.48 10.30 45.10
CA LEU A 10 17.05 9.48 43.97
C LEU A 10 17.83 9.93 42.74
N SER A 11 18.84 9.17 42.31
CA SER A 11 19.55 9.42 41.07
C SER A 11 18.73 8.90 39.88
N ALA A 12 18.08 9.81 39.17
CA ALA A 12 17.48 9.54 37.87
C ALA A 12 18.59 9.40 36.81
N LEU A 13 18.78 8.20 36.27
CA LEU A 13 19.61 7.96 35.09
C LEU A 13 18.82 8.43 33.85
N ALA A 14 19.17 9.61 33.34
CA ALA A 14 18.73 10.04 32.03
C ALA A 14 19.43 9.17 30.97
N VAL A 15 18.70 8.21 30.40
CA VAL A 15 19.17 7.49 29.21
C VAL A 15 19.02 8.44 28.02
N THR A 16 20.12 9.07 27.63
CA THR A 16 20.20 9.77 26.34
C THR A 16 20.32 8.71 25.25
N ALA A 17 19.29 8.56 24.42
CA ALA A 17 19.36 7.75 23.21
C ALA A 17 20.36 8.38 22.24
N ARG A 18 21.62 7.95 22.33
CA ARG A 18 22.68 8.37 21.41
C ARG A 18 22.72 7.37 20.26
N GLU A 19 22.65 7.85 19.02
CA GLU A 19 22.78 6.98 17.84
C GLU A 19 24.09 6.21 17.91
N LEU A 20 24.01 4.89 17.72
CA LEU A 20 25.18 4.04 17.65
C LEU A 20 25.96 4.35 16.37
N PRO A 21 27.31 4.40 16.42
CA PRO A 21 28.09 4.56 15.21
C PRO A 21 27.83 3.39 14.26
N LYS A 22 27.81 3.66 12.95
CA LYS A 22 27.64 2.65 11.91
C LYS A 22 28.80 1.64 11.98
N ASP A 23 28.46 0.36 12.08
CA ASP A 23 29.41 -0.73 11.91
C ASP A 23 29.63 -0.96 10.41
N GLU A 24 30.76 -0.48 9.90
CA GLU A 24 31.09 -0.55 8.47
C GLU A 24 31.33 -1.99 7.99
N GLU A 25 31.90 -2.87 8.84
CA GLU A 25 32.16 -4.26 8.47
C GLU A 25 30.85 -5.06 8.39
N ALA A 26 29.99 -4.91 9.41
CA ALA A 26 28.66 -5.50 9.37
C ALA A 26 27.83 -4.90 8.23
N GLY A 27 27.96 -3.60 7.96
CA GLY A 27 27.36 -2.89 6.82
C GLY A 27 27.69 -3.58 5.49
N ALA A 28 28.98 -3.67 5.18
CA ALA A 28 29.47 -4.28 3.95
C ALA A 28 29.08 -5.77 3.84
N ARG A 29 29.25 -6.53 4.92
CA ARG A 29 29.01 -7.98 4.93
C ARG A 29 27.54 -8.34 4.86
N LEU A 30 26.65 -7.58 5.49
CA LEU A 30 25.24 -7.96 5.66
C LEU A 30 24.28 -7.17 4.77
N TYR A 31 24.55 -5.90 4.51
CA TYR A 31 23.63 -5.00 3.80
C TYR A 31 24.08 -4.77 2.35
N ASP A 32 25.33 -4.38 2.14
CA ASP A 32 25.85 -4.12 0.78
C ASP A 32 25.92 -5.40 -0.05
N SER A 33 26.21 -6.53 0.59
CA SER A 33 26.15 -7.87 -0.02
C SER A 33 24.73 -8.31 -0.40
N GLY A 34 23.68 -7.66 0.14
CA GLY A 34 22.29 -8.03 -0.06
C GLY A 34 21.79 -9.19 0.81
N ILE A 35 22.63 -9.81 1.65
CA ILE A 35 22.26 -10.97 2.48
C ILE A 35 21.05 -10.65 3.38
N LYS A 36 21.05 -9.50 4.06
CA LYS A 36 19.93 -9.10 4.93
C LYS A 36 18.65 -8.86 4.15
N HIS A 37 18.76 -8.25 2.96
CA HIS A 37 17.61 -8.08 2.08
C HIS A 37 17.03 -9.43 1.69
N MET A 38 17.87 -10.38 1.27
CA MET A 38 17.39 -11.71 0.87
C MET A 38 16.75 -12.48 2.00
N ASN A 39 17.32 -12.43 3.21
CA ASN A 39 16.74 -13.06 4.39
C ASN A 39 15.37 -12.45 4.74
N ASN A 40 15.23 -11.13 4.62
CA ASN A 40 13.95 -10.45 4.85
C ASN A 40 12.90 -10.83 3.81
N ILE A 41 13.28 -10.96 2.54
CA ILE A 41 12.37 -11.45 1.48
C ILE A 41 11.96 -12.90 1.77
N ALA A 42 12.90 -13.79 2.08
CA ALA A 42 12.60 -15.18 2.40
C ALA A 42 11.62 -15.31 3.59
N LEU A 43 11.82 -14.52 4.64
CA LEU A 43 10.92 -14.51 5.80
C LEU A 43 9.51 -14.00 5.45
N LYS A 44 9.41 -13.00 4.57
CA LYS A 44 8.11 -12.50 4.07
C LYS A 44 7.39 -13.57 3.26
N GLU A 45 8.07 -14.22 2.33
CA GLU A 45 7.51 -15.32 1.54
C GLU A 45 7.04 -16.47 2.42
N GLU A 46 7.83 -16.87 3.42
CA GLU A 46 7.43 -17.91 4.38
C GLU A 46 6.17 -17.51 5.16
N THR A 47 6.07 -16.24 5.55
CA THR A 47 4.90 -15.71 6.26
C THR A 47 3.65 -15.74 5.38
N PHE A 48 3.77 -15.31 4.12
CA PHE A 48 2.65 -15.35 3.17
C PHE A 48 2.21 -16.78 2.87
N ALA A 49 3.14 -17.70 2.64
CA ALA A 49 2.83 -19.10 2.42
C ALA A 49 2.12 -19.73 3.64
N ARG A 50 2.53 -19.36 4.85
CA ARG A 50 1.87 -19.83 6.09
C ARG A 50 0.44 -19.27 6.22
N GLN A 51 0.24 -18.00 5.87
CA GLN A 51 -1.08 -17.36 5.89
C GLN A 51 -2.01 -17.97 4.84
N GLU A 52 -1.51 -18.19 3.63
CA GLU A 52 -2.24 -18.86 2.55
C GLU A 52 -2.62 -20.30 2.94
N ALA A 53 -1.68 -21.08 3.49
CA ALA A 53 -1.95 -22.44 3.97
C ALA A 53 -2.95 -22.49 5.13
N ALA A 54 -3.04 -21.42 5.93
CA ALA A 54 -4.05 -21.27 6.98
C ALA A 54 -5.41 -20.78 6.44
N GLY A 55 -5.52 -20.50 5.14
CA GLY A 55 -6.71 -19.97 4.50
C GLY A 55 -6.96 -18.49 4.77
N ALA A 56 -6.00 -17.73 5.30
CA ALA A 56 -6.20 -16.34 5.72
C ALA A 56 -6.55 -15.36 4.58
N TYR A 57 -6.42 -15.77 3.32
CA TYR A 57 -6.78 -14.97 2.15
C TYR A 57 -8.10 -15.39 1.50
N GLU A 58 -8.76 -16.43 2.02
CA GLU A 58 -10.07 -16.88 1.55
C GLU A 58 -11.12 -15.83 1.91
N SER A 59 -11.52 -15.00 0.93
CA SER A 59 -12.43 -13.87 1.19
C SER A 59 -13.80 -14.30 1.71
N SER A 60 -14.22 -15.53 1.46
CA SER A 60 -15.50 -16.09 1.92
C SER A 60 -15.65 -16.17 3.44
N GLN A 61 -14.55 -16.09 4.19
CA GLN A 61 -14.59 -16.07 5.66
C GLN A 61 -14.83 -14.67 6.22
N TYR A 62 -14.69 -13.61 5.41
CA TYR A 62 -14.83 -12.22 5.82
C TYR A 62 -16.13 -11.66 5.25
N ALA A 63 -17.01 -11.18 6.13
CA ALA A 63 -18.25 -10.52 5.74
C ALA A 63 -18.10 -9.00 5.72
N GLU A 64 -18.97 -8.32 4.98
CA GLU A 64 -19.14 -6.87 5.06
C GLU A 64 -19.44 -6.44 6.51
N ILE A 65 -18.85 -5.31 6.92
CA ILE A 65 -19.16 -4.65 8.20
C ILE A 65 -19.85 -3.33 7.87
N ALA A 66 -21.17 -3.39 7.71
CA ALA A 66 -21.98 -2.28 7.25
C ALA A 66 -22.30 -1.24 8.34
N ASP A 67 -22.16 -1.59 9.63
CA ASP A 67 -22.41 -0.68 10.74
C ASP A 67 -21.12 -0.02 11.24
N VAL A 68 -21.24 1.17 11.81
CA VAL A 68 -20.11 1.84 12.47
C VAL A 68 -19.77 1.10 13.76
N VAL A 69 -18.51 0.73 13.92
CA VAL A 69 -18.00 0.03 15.10
C VAL A 69 -17.03 0.95 15.83
N THR A 70 -17.47 1.45 16.97
CA THR A 70 -16.70 2.40 17.78
C THR A 70 -15.52 1.71 18.43
N CYS A 71 -14.37 2.37 18.43
CA CYS A 71 -13.20 1.93 19.16
C CYS A 71 -13.42 2.06 20.67
N SER A 72 -13.49 0.93 21.36
CA SER A 72 -13.68 0.89 22.81
C SER A 72 -12.53 0.15 23.47
N ASN A 73 -11.87 0.80 24.43
CA ASN A 73 -10.72 0.23 25.14
C ASN A 73 -9.58 -0.26 24.22
N GLY A 74 -9.39 0.39 23.06
CA GLY A 74 -8.33 0.07 22.10
C GLY A 74 -8.68 -1.03 21.09
N THR A 75 -9.93 -1.49 21.06
CA THR A 75 -10.39 -2.51 20.10
C THR A 75 -11.78 -2.16 19.55
N ALA A 76 -12.02 -2.45 18.28
CA ALA A 76 -13.33 -2.51 17.64
C ALA A 76 -13.67 -3.99 17.41
N GLU A 77 -14.72 -4.48 18.04
CA GLU A 77 -15.12 -5.90 18.05
C GLU A 77 -16.28 -6.12 17.08
N VAL A 78 -16.16 -7.10 16.18
CA VAL A 78 -17.17 -7.43 15.17
C VAL A 78 -17.35 -8.94 15.06
N GLY A 79 -18.40 -9.47 15.68
CA GLY A 79 -18.60 -10.91 15.72
C GLY A 79 -17.44 -11.63 16.39
N SER A 80 -16.69 -12.43 15.62
CA SER A 80 -15.46 -13.11 16.06
C SER A 80 -14.17 -12.36 15.74
N ASP A 81 -14.26 -11.25 15.01
CA ASP A 81 -13.11 -10.45 14.57
C ASP A 81 -12.86 -9.29 15.52
N SER A 82 -11.58 -8.96 15.72
CA SER A 82 -11.14 -7.87 16.58
C SER A 82 -10.12 -6.99 15.86
N PHE A 83 -10.38 -5.69 15.82
CA PHE A 83 -9.53 -4.70 15.17
C PHE A 83 -8.91 -3.79 16.21
N LYS A 84 -7.58 -3.80 16.33
CA LYS A 84 -6.88 -2.84 17.21
C LYS A 84 -7.04 -1.43 16.67
N CYS A 85 -7.42 -0.50 17.53
CA CYS A 85 -7.71 0.87 17.16
C CYS A 85 -7.20 1.85 18.23
N SER A 86 -6.97 3.10 17.83
CA SER A 86 -6.60 4.17 18.75
C SER A 86 -7.16 5.49 18.24
N ASN A 87 -8.21 5.99 18.90
CA ASN A 87 -8.93 7.21 18.51
C ASN A 87 -9.45 7.21 17.05
N ILE A 88 -9.75 6.04 16.51
CA ILE A 88 -10.31 5.86 15.16
C ILE A 88 -11.39 4.77 15.24
N ASP A 89 -12.53 5.01 14.60
CA ASP A 89 -13.62 4.03 14.50
C ASP A 89 -13.56 3.28 13.17
N LEU A 90 -14.10 2.07 13.13
CA LEU A 90 -14.29 1.33 11.89
C LEU A 90 -15.64 1.72 11.29
N LEU A 91 -15.62 2.43 10.15
CA LEU A 91 -16.85 2.93 9.51
C LEU A 91 -17.47 1.93 8.53
N HIS A 92 -16.64 1.24 7.75
CA HIS A 92 -17.08 0.26 6.75
C HIS A 92 -15.93 -0.70 6.44
N PHE A 93 -16.25 -1.97 6.22
CA PHE A 93 -15.33 -2.95 5.65
C PHE A 93 -16.04 -3.73 4.54
N LEU A 94 -15.36 -3.87 3.40
CA LEU A 94 -15.73 -4.80 2.34
C LEU A 94 -14.58 -5.79 2.14
N PRO A 95 -14.84 -7.10 2.06
CA PRO A 95 -13.83 -8.06 1.65
C PRO A 95 -13.41 -7.81 0.20
N HIS A 96 -12.22 -8.26 -0.16
CA HIS A 96 -11.68 -8.11 -1.52
C HIS A 96 -12.61 -8.69 -2.60
N SER A 97 -13.39 -9.74 -2.29
CA SER A 97 -14.40 -10.32 -3.19
C SER A 97 -15.51 -9.35 -3.57
N ASP A 98 -15.96 -8.54 -2.62
CA ASP A 98 -17.04 -7.57 -2.82
C ASP A 98 -16.54 -6.35 -3.62
N LEU A 99 -15.22 -6.19 -3.67
CA LEU A 99 -14.48 -5.26 -4.54
C LEU A 99 -14.00 -5.94 -5.84
N GLY A 100 -14.57 -7.10 -6.19
CA GLY A 100 -14.38 -7.76 -7.48
C GLY A 100 -13.11 -8.62 -7.62
N SER A 101 -12.28 -8.77 -6.59
CA SER A 101 -11.09 -9.63 -6.63
C SER A 101 -11.45 -11.11 -6.45
N VAL A 102 -10.75 -12.00 -7.16
CA VAL A 102 -10.91 -13.46 -6.99
C VAL A 102 -9.82 -14.10 -6.12
N ARG A 103 -8.88 -13.31 -5.58
CA ARG A 103 -7.72 -13.82 -4.84
C ARG A 103 -7.73 -13.50 -3.35
N GLY A 104 -8.27 -12.34 -2.97
CA GLY A 104 -8.51 -12.02 -1.56
C GLY A 104 -7.37 -11.36 -0.79
N PHE A 105 -6.30 -10.96 -1.47
CA PHE A 105 -5.14 -10.30 -0.88
C PHE A 105 -4.47 -9.34 -1.87
N GLY A 106 -3.70 -8.38 -1.36
CA GLY A 106 -2.99 -7.39 -2.16
C GLY A 106 -2.13 -6.46 -1.32
N SER A 107 -1.87 -5.26 -1.84
CA SER A 107 -1.06 -4.23 -1.18
C SER A 107 -1.45 -2.85 -1.67
N SER A 108 -1.15 -1.84 -0.85
CA SER A 108 -1.38 -0.42 -1.14
C SER A 108 -2.85 -0.03 -1.27
N SER A 109 -3.15 1.16 -0.78
CA SER A 109 -4.34 1.91 -1.16
C SER A 109 -3.96 3.37 -1.28
N TRP A 110 -4.65 4.12 -2.14
CA TRP A 110 -4.40 5.55 -2.29
C TRP A 110 -5.66 6.27 -2.71
N GLY A 111 -5.86 7.47 -2.16
CA GLY A 111 -7.06 8.28 -2.37
C GLY A 111 -6.88 9.39 -3.40
N TRP A 112 -8.00 9.90 -3.89
CA TRP A 112 -8.11 11.14 -4.66
C TRP A 112 -9.43 11.83 -4.33
N THR A 113 -9.40 13.15 -4.22
CA THR A 113 -10.59 13.97 -4.01
C THR A 113 -10.86 14.73 -5.29
N SER A 114 -12.06 14.59 -5.82
CA SER A 114 -12.49 15.30 -7.03
C SER A 114 -12.70 16.79 -6.79
N ALA A 115 -12.81 17.55 -7.87
CA ALA A 115 -13.02 19.01 -7.81
C ALA A 115 -14.35 19.40 -7.13
N ASP A 116 -15.35 18.52 -7.14
CA ASP A 116 -16.63 18.68 -6.45
C ASP A 116 -16.64 18.10 -5.01
N GLY A 117 -15.50 17.61 -4.53
CA GLY A 117 -15.31 17.19 -3.13
C GLY A 117 -15.67 15.73 -2.83
N ARG A 118 -15.98 14.92 -3.84
CA ARG A 118 -16.18 13.47 -3.68
C ARG A 118 -14.84 12.76 -3.48
N GLU A 119 -14.80 11.75 -2.62
CA GLU A 119 -13.57 11.03 -2.29
C GLU A 119 -13.56 9.65 -2.94
N PHE A 120 -12.44 9.27 -3.54
CA PHE A 120 -12.26 8.00 -4.23
C PHE A 120 -11.01 7.30 -3.71
N VAL A 121 -11.00 5.97 -3.78
CA VAL A 121 -9.88 5.14 -3.38
C VAL A 121 -9.61 4.07 -4.43
N ALA A 122 -8.32 3.82 -4.66
CA ALA A 122 -7.82 2.72 -5.44
C ALA A 122 -7.17 1.74 -4.48
N ILE A 123 -7.55 0.49 -4.58
CA ILE A 123 -7.15 -0.58 -3.67
C ILE A 123 -6.37 -1.60 -4.49
N GLY A 124 -5.09 -1.78 -4.18
CA GLY A 124 -4.25 -2.75 -4.89
C GLY A 124 -4.58 -4.17 -4.42
N GLN A 125 -5.15 -4.95 -5.32
CA GLN A 125 -5.50 -6.35 -5.11
C GLN A 125 -4.56 -7.20 -5.96
N SER A 126 -4.21 -8.42 -5.60
CA SER A 126 -3.17 -9.16 -6.32
C SER A 126 -3.44 -9.35 -7.82
N ASP A 127 -4.71 -9.34 -8.22
CA ASP A 127 -5.22 -9.46 -9.59
C ASP A 127 -5.57 -8.09 -10.27
N GLY A 128 -5.32 -6.95 -9.63
CA GLY A 128 -5.53 -5.63 -10.25
C GLY A 128 -5.68 -4.48 -9.24
N ALA A 129 -6.33 -3.40 -9.65
CA ALA A 129 -6.76 -2.33 -8.75
C ALA A 129 -8.28 -2.25 -8.75
N ALA A 130 -8.90 -2.28 -7.57
CA ALA A 130 -10.31 -1.94 -7.41
C ALA A 130 -10.45 -0.44 -7.19
N PHE A 131 -11.54 0.13 -7.67
CA PHE A 131 -11.91 1.52 -7.50
C PHE A 131 -13.22 1.60 -6.72
N ALA A 132 -13.24 2.44 -5.69
CA ALA A 132 -14.43 2.72 -4.92
C ALA A 132 -14.52 4.22 -4.62
N GLU A 133 -15.75 4.74 -4.52
CA GLU A 133 -16.03 6.03 -3.89
C GLU A 133 -16.20 5.83 -2.38
N ILE A 134 -15.85 6.84 -1.60
CA ILE A 134 -16.11 6.93 -0.16
C ILE A 134 -17.24 7.93 0.00
N SER A 135 -18.41 7.46 0.44
CA SER A 135 -19.56 8.33 0.69
C SER A 135 -19.29 9.30 1.85
N THR A 136 -20.15 10.31 2.00
CA THR A 136 -20.12 11.25 3.12
C THR A 136 -20.23 10.59 4.50
N GLU A 137 -20.76 9.38 4.56
CA GLU A 137 -20.87 8.54 5.77
C GLU A 137 -19.67 7.60 5.95
N GLY A 138 -18.65 7.70 5.10
CA GLY A 138 -17.46 6.85 5.12
C GLY A 138 -17.67 5.46 4.54
N LYS A 139 -18.71 5.26 3.70
CA LYS A 139 -19.00 3.95 3.09
C LYS A 139 -18.27 3.82 1.76
N LEU A 140 -17.50 2.73 1.61
CA LEU A 140 -17.01 2.25 0.33
C LEU A 140 -18.16 1.86 -0.62
N ILE A 141 -18.17 2.45 -1.82
CA ILE A 141 -19.09 2.17 -2.92
C ILE A 141 -18.26 1.66 -4.09
N TYR A 142 -18.35 0.38 -4.42
CA TYR A 142 -17.57 -0.22 -5.50
C TYR A 142 -18.00 0.31 -6.88
N LEU A 143 -17.04 0.84 -7.64
CA LEU A 143 -17.28 1.41 -8.97
C LEU A 143 -16.72 0.54 -10.09
N GLY A 144 -15.72 -0.29 -9.81
CA GLY A 144 -15.13 -1.12 -10.83
C GLY A 144 -13.67 -1.43 -10.57
N ARG A 145 -13.00 -1.96 -11.59
CA ARG A 145 -11.62 -2.40 -11.46
C ARG A 145 -10.81 -2.29 -12.73
N LEU A 146 -9.51 -2.09 -12.56
CA LEU A 146 -8.49 -2.19 -13.59
C LEU A 146 -7.67 -3.48 -13.39
N PRO A 147 -7.76 -4.47 -14.28
CA PRO A 147 -6.95 -5.69 -14.19
C PRO A 147 -5.44 -5.44 -14.31
N HIS A 148 -4.64 -6.34 -13.74
CA HIS A 148 -3.19 -6.31 -13.89
C HIS A 148 -2.75 -6.36 -15.37
N ALA A 149 -1.65 -5.68 -15.70
CA ALA A 149 -1.14 -5.65 -17.08
C ALA A 149 -0.51 -7.01 -17.52
N SER A 150 0.15 -7.72 -16.60
CA SER A 150 0.92 -8.95 -16.89
C SER A 150 0.40 -10.20 -16.16
N VAL A 151 0.94 -10.49 -14.97
CA VAL A 151 0.57 -11.62 -14.09
C VAL A 151 0.13 -11.11 -12.72
N PRO A 152 -0.65 -11.88 -11.95
CA PRO A 152 -0.99 -11.51 -10.59
C PRO A 152 0.26 -11.32 -9.72
N SER A 153 0.21 -10.34 -8.84
CA SER A 153 1.24 -10.08 -7.83
C SER A 153 0.61 -9.35 -6.65
N ASN A 154 0.90 -9.83 -5.45
CA ASN A 154 0.56 -9.17 -4.19
C ASN A 154 1.34 -7.86 -3.96
N TRP A 155 2.32 -7.53 -4.79
CA TRP A 155 3.10 -6.31 -4.68
C TRP A 155 2.71 -5.35 -5.80
N ARG A 156 1.83 -4.43 -5.42
CA ARG A 156 1.32 -3.35 -6.25
C ARG A 156 1.26 -2.09 -5.43
N GLU A 157 1.87 -1.05 -5.98
CA GLU A 157 1.96 0.26 -5.34
C GLU A 157 1.17 1.26 -6.16
N ILE A 158 0.40 2.07 -5.45
CA ILE A 158 -0.55 3.01 -6.03
C ILE A 158 -0.26 4.39 -5.45
N ARG A 159 -0.12 5.40 -6.30
CA ARG A 159 -0.04 6.81 -5.88
C ARG A 159 -0.89 7.67 -6.79
N SER A 160 -1.53 8.69 -6.23
CA SER A 160 -2.16 9.75 -7.01
C SER A 160 -1.13 10.78 -7.47
N HIS A 161 -1.36 11.33 -8.65
CA HIS A 161 -0.64 12.46 -9.23
C HIS A 161 -1.67 13.36 -9.90
N ASN A 162 -2.06 14.45 -9.24
CA ASN A 162 -3.20 15.28 -9.65
C ASN A 162 -4.45 14.40 -9.87
N ASP A 163 -5.07 14.47 -11.06
CA ASP A 163 -6.24 13.68 -11.43
C ASP A 163 -5.92 12.28 -11.97
N PHE A 164 -4.66 11.85 -11.86
CA PHE A 164 -4.22 10.52 -12.30
C PHE A 164 -3.88 9.61 -11.13
N VAL A 165 -4.11 8.32 -11.32
CA VAL A 165 -3.61 7.24 -10.47
C VAL A 165 -2.52 6.47 -11.18
N ILE A 166 -1.39 6.34 -10.52
CA ILE A 166 -0.18 5.69 -11.00
C ILE A 166 -0.07 4.35 -10.30
N ILE A 167 -0.05 3.27 -11.09
CA ILE A 167 -0.10 1.91 -10.58
C ILE A 167 1.13 1.15 -11.10
N GLY A 168 2.05 0.84 -10.18
CA GLY A 168 3.21 0.00 -10.42
C GLY A 168 3.06 -1.38 -9.77
N SER A 169 3.79 -2.37 -10.26
CA SER A 169 3.84 -3.70 -9.65
C SER A 169 5.22 -4.33 -9.80
N GLU A 170 5.55 -5.22 -8.87
CA GLU A 170 6.74 -6.07 -8.97
C GLU A 170 6.56 -7.24 -9.95
N ALA A 171 5.35 -7.44 -10.49
CA ALA A 171 5.10 -8.42 -11.54
C ALA A 171 5.96 -8.14 -12.78
N GLN A 172 6.70 -9.14 -13.25
CA GLN A 172 7.51 -9.01 -14.46
C GLN A 172 6.63 -8.64 -15.67
N GLY A 173 7.10 -7.68 -16.48
CA GLY A 173 6.37 -7.22 -17.67
C GLY A 173 5.10 -6.40 -17.40
N HIS A 174 4.84 -5.97 -16.16
CA HIS A 174 3.65 -5.19 -15.80
C HIS A 174 3.67 -3.75 -16.33
N GLY A 175 4.84 -3.12 -16.37
CA GLY A 175 4.97 -1.68 -16.61
C GLY A 175 4.34 -0.84 -15.49
N ILE A 176 4.05 0.41 -15.80
CA ILE A 176 3.31 1.35 -14.95
C ILE A 176 2.03 1.77 -15.70
N GLN A 177 0.89 1.53 -15.09
CA GLN A 177 -0.42 1.95 -15.62
C GLN A 177 -0.76 3.34 -15.07
N ILE A 178 -1.19 4.25 -15.96
CA ILE A 178 -1.64 5.61 -15.61
C ILE A 178 -3.12 5.71 -15.99
N PHE A 179 -3.98 5.80 -14.98
CA PHE A 179 -5.42 5.87 -15.15
C PHE A 179 -5.94 7.23 -14.69
N ASP A 180 -7.00 7.73 -15.33
CA ASP A 180 -7.62 9.02 -15.01
C ASP A 180 -8.79 8.81 -14.07
N TRP A 181 -8.69 9.36 -12.85
CA TRP A 181 -9.71 9.26 -11.82
C TRP A 181 -11.08 9.78 -12.29
N LYS A 182 -11.11 10.76 -13.21
CA LYS A 182 -12.35 11.35 -13.71
C LYS A 182 -13.24 10.34 -14.42
N LYS A 183 -12.67 9.23 -14.91
CA LYS A 183 -13.45 8.12 -15.51
C LYS A 183 -14.38 7.43 -14.51
N LEU A 184 -14.19 7.65 -13.20
CA LEU A 184 -15.04 7.10 -12.15
C LEU A 184 -16.27 7.96 -11.84
N LEU A 185 -16.25 9.25 -12.19
CA LEU A 185 -17.24 10.23 -11.72
C LEU A 185 -18.68 9.90 -12.14
N ASP A 186 -18.83 9.30 -13.32
CA ASP A 186 -20.12 9.02 -13.97
C ASP A 186 -20.49 7.53 -13.94
N ILE A 187 -19.76 6.70 -13.17
CA ILE A 187 -20.07 5.28 -13.06
C ILE A 187 -21.31 5.07 -12.19
N ASP A 188 -22.25 4.28 -12.71
CA ASP A 188 -23.38 3.74 -11.94
C ASP A 188 -22.87 2.58 -11.05
N PRO A 189 -22.90 2.70 -9.71
CA PRO A 189 -22.46 1.64 -8.81
C PRO A 189 -23.25 0.33 -8.95
N ALA A 190 -24.47 0.37 -9.50
CA ALA A 190 -25.23 -0.85 -9.79
C ALA A 190 -24.67 -1.63 -10.99
N LYS A 191 -23.75 -1.02 -11.77
CA LYS A 191 -23.08 -1.63 -12.92
C LYS A 191 -21.57 -1.32 -12.90
N PRO A 192 -20.82 -1.89 -11.95
CA PRO A 192 -19.39 -1.65 -11.84
C PRO A 192 -18.65 -2.02 -13.14
N VAL A 193 -17.65 -1.22 -13.51
CA VAL A 193 -16.95 -1.36 -14.78
C VAL A 193 -15.68 -2.18 -14.61
N THR A 194 -15.43 -3.15 -15.49
CA THR A 194 -14.10 -3.74 -15.66
C THR A 194 -13.40 -3.08 -16.83
N PHE A 195 -12.40 -2.26 -16.54
CA PHE A 195 -11.62 -1.54 -17.54
C PHE A 195 -10.68 -2.48 -18.31
N ASP A 196 -10.37 -2.12 -19.56
CA ASP A 196 -9.28 -2.74 -20.29
C ASP A 196 -7.95 -2.32 -19.68
N LYS A 197 -7.12 -3.32 -19.37
CA LYS A 197 -5.83 -3.15 -18.69
C LYS A 197 -4.82 -2.25 -19.43
N ILE A 198 -5.02 -1.95 -20.71
CA ILE A 198 -4.17 -1.04 -21.50
C ILE A 198 -4.99 0.06 -22.18
N LYS A 199 -6.13 -0.25 -22.81
CA LYS A 199 -6.84 0.70 -23.68
C LYS A 199 -7.54 1.82 -22.93
N ASP A 200 -7.94 1.57 -21.68
CA ASP A 200 -8.59 2.57 -20.84
C ASP A 200 -7.60 3.40 -20.02
N LEU A 201 -6.30 3.21 -20.23
CA LEU A 201 -5.28 4.04 -19.62
C LEU A 201 -5.10 5.36 -20.38
N VAL A 202 -4.73 6.42 -19.68
CA VAL A 202 -4.26 7.66 -20.32
C VAL A 202 -2.75 7.59 -20.63
N GLY A 203 -2.04 6.68 -19.95
CA GLY A 203 -0.64 6.39 -20.22
C GLY A 203 -0.24 5.00 -19.75
N TYR A 204 0.73 4.41 -20.42
CA TYR A 204 1.31 3.13 -20.05
C TYR A 204 2.82 3.16 -20.29
N TYR A 205 3.60 2.96 -19.23
CA TYR A 205 5.05 2.96 -19.33
C TYR A 205 5.60 1.54 -19.24
N ASP A 206 6.10 1.02 -20.36
CA ASP A 206 6.59 -0.36 -20.53
C ASP A 206 8.11 -0.47 -20.64
N LYS A 207 8.83 0.66 -20.53
CA LYS A 207 10.28 0.73 -20.76
C LYS A 207 11.12 0.44 -19.52
N LEU A 208 10.54 -0.13 -18.47
CA LEU A 208 11.30 -0.62 -17.33
C LEU A 208 12.10 -1.87 -17.75
N PRO A 209 13.36 -2.06 -17.31
CA PRO A 209 14.24 -3.10 -17.87
C PRO A 209 13.67 -4.53 -17.80
N SER A 210 12.94 -4.85 -16.72
CA SER A 210 12.18 -6.11 -16.59
C SER A 210 10.67 -5.89 -16.50
N GLY A 211 10.20 -4.69 -16.83
CA GLY A 211 8.78 -4.34 -16.74
C GLY A 211 8.22 -4.31 -15.32
N ARG A 212 9.05 -4.27 -14.27
CA ARG A 212 8.60 -4.25 -12.86
C ARG A 212 9.23 -3.11 -12.08
N THR A 213 8.52 -2.67 -11.06
CA THR A 213 8.97 -1.66 -10.10
C THR A 213 8.53 -2.01 -8.68
N HIS A 214 9.36 -1.72 -7.69
CA HIS A 214 9.02 -1.96 -6.28
C HIS A 214 8.03 -0.91 -5.77
N ASN A 215 8.18 0.34 -6.23
CA ASN A 215 7.29 1.42 -5.85
C ASN A 215 7.20 2.48 -6.95
N VAL A 216 6.13 3.26 -6.90
CA VAL A 216 5.98 4.50 -7.66
C VAL A 216 5.86 5.65 -6.67
N VAL A 217 6.56 6.75 -6.92
CA VAL A 217 6.51 7.96 -6.09
C VAL A 217 6.15 9.13 -6.99
N THR A 218 5.29 10.02 -6.53
CA THR A 218 4.80 11.15 -7.33
C THR A 218 5.28 12.46 -6.72
N ASN A 219 5.61 13.42 -7.59
CA ASN A 219 5.87 14.81 -7.23
C ASN A 219 4.98 15.71 -8.11
N PRO A 220 3.75 16.00 -7.67
CA PRO A 220 2.80 16.82 -8.42
C PRO A 220 3.32 18.23 -8.72
N ASP A 221 4.05 18.87 -7.81
CA ASP A 221 4.56 20.24 -7.99
C ASP A 221 5.56 20.37 -9.14
N GLY A 222 6.22 19.26 -9.50
CA GLY A 222 7.18 19.21 -10.61
C GLY A 222 6.71 18.39 -11.80
N ASP A 223 5.46 17.89 -11.80
CA ASP A 223 4.92 17.00 -12.84
C ASP A 223 5.79 15.74 -13.10
N TYR A 224 6.38 15.18 -12.03
CA TYR A 224 7.23 14.00 -12.11
C TYR A 224 6.64 12.80 -11.39
N ILE A 225 6.83 11.62 -11.99
CA ILE A 225 6.65 10.32 -11.36
C ILE A 225 8.01 9.62 -11.34
N TYR A 226 8.28 8.90 -10.26
CA TYR A 226 9.50 8.12 -10.10
C TYR A 226 9.20 6.65 -9.93
N SER A 227 9.80 5.81 -10.76
CA SER A 227 9.87 4.37 -10.53
C SER A 227 11.02 4.06 -9.56
N VAL A 228 10.74 3.33 -8.48
CA VAL A 228 11.71 3.00 -7.43
C VAL A 228 11.92 1.50 -7.35
N GLY A 229 13.18 1.06 -7.34
CA GLY A 229 13.52 -0.35 -7.19
C GLY A 229 13.16 -1.21 -8.40
N ALA A 230 13.20 -0.64 -9.61
CA ALA A 230 13.09 -1.44 -10.82
C ALA A 230 14.30 -2.38 -10.96
N GLN A 231 14.07 -3.54 -11.55
CA GLN A 231 15.09 -4.59 -11.67
C GLN A 231 15.56 -4.75 -13.12
N PRO A 232 16.84 -5.15 -13.34
CA PRO A 232 17.86 -5.45 -12.34
C PRO A 232 18.52 -4.19 -11.75
N ARG A 233 19.06 -4.28 -10.52
CA ARG A 233 19.79 -3.16 -9.87
C ARG A 233 21.02 -2.69 -10.66
N THR A 234 21.60 -3.60 -11.46
CA THR A 234 22.79 -3.37 -12.27
C THR A 234 22.49 -2.72 -13.61
N ASP A 235 21.23 -2.39 -13.90
CA ASP A 235 20.87 -1.69 -15.13
C ASP A 235 21.55 -0.32 -15.23
N ALA A 236 21.87 0.11 -16.45
CA ALA A 236 22.54 1.37 -16.74
C ALA A 236 21.80 2.59 -16.17
N CYS A 237 20.48 2.49 -16.01
CA CYS A 237 19.66 3.55 -15.42
C CYS A 237 19.76 3.63 -13.88
N LYS A 238 20.60 2.80 -13.22
CA LYS A 238 20.79 2.77 -11.76
C LYS A 238 19.47 2.67 -10.99
N MET A 239 18.59 1.79 -11.47
CA MET A 239 17.20 1.58 -11.05
C MET A 239 16.97 1.24 -9.56
N ALA A 240 18.03 1.11 -8.79
CA ALA A 240 17.99 0.99 -7.33
C ALA A 240 17.51 2.26 -6.60
N THR A 241 17.45 3.42 -7.30
CA THR A 241 16.98 4.69 -6.69
C THR A 241 15.73 5.24 -7.37
N TYR A 242 15.81 5.87 -8.55
CA TYR A 242 14.64 6.52 -9.19
C TYR A 242 14.76 6.59 -10.72
N THR A 243 13.70 6.25 -11.46
CA THR A 243 13.54 6.61 -12.89
C THR A 243 12.50 7.72 -13.00
N MET A 244 12.90 8.90 -13.48
CA MET A 244 11.99 10.02 -13.69
C MET A 244 11.15 9.80 -14.96
N LEU A 245 9.85 9.99 -14.80
CA LEU A 245 8.84 10.01 -15.85
C LEU A 245 8.23 11.41 -15.79
N SER A 246 8.33 12.17 -16.86
CA SER A 246 7.54 13.40 -17.01
C SER A 246 6.12 13.00 -17.38
N VAL A 247 5.14 13.50 -16.63
CA VAL A 247 3.72 13.32 -16.92
C VAL A 247 3.29 14.30 -18.01
#